data_AF-A0A0U8TRI1-F1
#
_entry.id   AF-A0A0U8TRI1-F1
#
_cell.length_a   1.000
_cell.length_b   1.000
_cell.length_c   1.000
_cell.angle_alpha   90.00
_cell.angle_beta   90.00
_cell.angle_gamma   90.00
#
_symmetry.space_group_name_H-M   'P 1'
#
loop_
_entity.id
_entity.type
_entity.pdbx_description
1 polymer ?
#
loop_
_entity_poly.entity_id
_entity_poly.type
_entity_poly.pdbx_seq_one_letter_code
_entity_poly.pdbx_strand_id
1 'polypeptide(L)' 'MAKTLKVVYIVILLVSLFLLLIAATKQPCKSRKHCKTYRCPTPKVPNCVNGFCKCVR' A
#
# COMPACT_ATOMS: atom_id res chain seq x y z
N MET A 1 19.01 -29.82 -9.56
CA MET A 1 19.10 -28.39 -9.93
C MET A 1 17.75 -27.74 -10.26
N ALA A 2 16.77 -28.46 -10.84
CA ALA A 2 15.43 -27.92 -11.11
C ALA A 2 14.58 -27.57 -9.87
N LYS A 3 14.81 -28.23 -8.72
CA LYS A 3 14.09 -27.94 -7.46
C LYS A 3 14.42 -26.54 -6.93
N THR A 4 15.67 -26.11 -7.02
CA THR A 4 16.12 -24.80 -6.52
C THR A 4 15.52 -23.66 -7.33
N LEU A 5 15.45 -23.79 -8.67
CA LEU A 5 14.80 -22.83 -9.56
C LEU A 5 13.30 -22.67 -9.25
N LYS A 6 12.61 -23.77 -8.94
CA LYS A 6 11.20 -23.72 -8.50
C LYS A 6 11.04 -22.94 -7.20
N VAL A 7 11.92 -23.17 -6.21
CA VAL A 7 11.86 -22.45 -4.93
C VAL A 7 12.08 -20.95 -5.14
N VAL A 8 13.07 -20.56 -5.95
CA VAL A 8 13.33 -19.14 -6.26
C VAL A 8 12.12 -18.49 -6.93
N TYR A 9 11.48 -19.17 -7.87
CA TYR A 9 10.30 -18.64 -8.56
C TYR A 9 9.11 -18.45 -7.61
N ILE A 10 8.89 -19.40 -6.70
CA ILE A 10 7.83 -19.29 -5.67
C ILE A 10 8.11 -18.11 -4.73
N VAL A 11 9.36 -17.90 -4.33
CA VAL A 11 9.74 -16.75 -3.49
C VAL A 11 9.49 -15.43 -4.21
N ILE A 12 9.87 -15.30 -5.49
CA ILE A 12 9.63 -14.09 -6.28
C ILE A 12 8.12 -13.81 -6.42
N LEU A 13 7.32 -14.85 -6.65
CA LEU A 13 5.86 -14.74 -6.72
C LEU A 13 5.27 -14.24 -5.41
N LEU A 14 5.69 -14.81 -4.27
CA LEU A 14 5.23 -14.40 -2.96
C LEU A 14 5.59 -12.94 -2.66
N VAL A 15 6.83 -12.52 -2.95
CA VAL A 15 7.26 -11.13 -2.76
C VAL A 15 6.46 -10.16 -3.63
N SER A 16 6.23 -10.52 -4.90
CA SER A 16 5.40 -9.72 -5.82
C SER A 16 3.97 -9.55 -5.30
N LEU A 17 3.36 -10.64 -4.82
CA LEU A 17 2.02 -10.62 -4.25
C LEU A 17 1.95 -9.74 -2.99
N PHE A 18 2.98 -9.81 -2.14
CA PHE A 18 3.08 -9.00 -0.92
C PHE A 18 3.19 -7.51 -1.24
N LEU A 19 3.99 -7.14 -2.23
CA LEU A 19 4.11 -5.75 -2.68
C LEU A 19 2.80 -5.20 -3.23
N LEU A 20 2.05 -6.01 -3.99
CA LEU A 20 0.71 -5.65 -4.48
C LEU A 20 -0.27 -5.41 -3.34
N LEU A 21 -0.27 -6.27 -2.32
CA LEU A 21 -1.12 -6.10 -1.12
C LEU A 21 -0.78 -4.80 -0.38
N ILE A 22 0.51 -4.51 -0.19
CA ILE A 22 0.95 -3.26 0.45
C ILE A 22 0.52 -2.04 -0.38
N ALA A 23 0.65 -2.11 -1.70
CA ALA A 23 0.20 -1.03 -2.58
C ALA A 23 -1.32 -0.83 -2.50
N ALA A 24 -2.11 -1.90 -2.46
CA ALA A 24 -3.56 -1.86 -2.34
C ALA A 24 -4.05 -1.24 -1.01
N THR A 25 -3.29 -1.39 0.08
CA THR A 25 -3.63 -0.78 1.37
C THR A 25 -3.45 0.73 1.41
N LYS A 26 -2.69 1.32 0.48
CA LYS A 26 -2.43 2.75 0.44
C LYS A 26 -3.25 3.40 -0.66
N GLN A 27 -4.23 4.21 -0.27
CA GLN A 27 -5.02 5.00 -1.22
C GLN A 27 -4.13 6.09 -1.83
N PRO A 28 -3.85 6.06 -3.15
CA PRO A 28 -3.08 7.11 -3.80
C PRO A 28 -3.88 8.41 -3.85
N CYS A 29 -3.19 9.55 -3.81
CA CYS A 29 -3.82 10.87 -3.88
C CYS A 29 -2.89 11.89 -4.53
N LYS A 30 -3.49 12.87 -5.23
CA LYS A 30 -2.79 14.07 -5.71
C LYS A 30 -3.05 15.30 -4.83
N SER A 31 -4.14 15.25 -4.07
CA SER A 31 -4.64 16.35 -3.25
C SER A 31 -5.51 15.77 -2.14
N ARG A 32 -5.69 16.52 -1.04
CA ARG A 32 -6.53 16.17 0.11
C ARG A 32 -7.94 15.74 -0.29
N LYS A 33 -8.49 16.30 -1.38
CA LYS A 33 -9.83 15.97 -1.89
C LYS A 33 -9.99 14.48 -2.23
N HIS A 34 -8.92 13.80 -2.65
CA HIS A 34 -8.94 12.38 -2.97
C HIS A 34 -8.99 11.48 -1.71
N CYS A 35 -8.73 12.04 -0.53
CA CYS A 35 -8.73 11.32 0.74
C CYS A 35 -10.03 11.49 1.53
N LYS A 36 -11.09 12.03 0.92
CA LYS A 36 -12.37 12.30 1.60
C LYS A 36 -13.05 11.02 2.12
N THR A 37 -12.85 9.90 1.45
CA THR A 37 -13.36 8.58 1.84
C THR A 37 -12.44 7.84 2.82
N TYR A 38 -11.23 8.35 3.06
CA TYR A 38 -10.25 7.73 3.93
C TYR A 38 -10.62 7.99 5.40
N ARG A 39 -10.96 6.92 6.13
CA ARG A 39 -11.36 7.02 7.53
C ARG A 39 -10.13 7.18 8.43
N CYS A 40 -10.14 8.23 9.24
CA CYS A 40 -9.13 8.47 10.27
C CYS A 40 -9.78 8.47 11.66
N PRO A 41 -9.10 7.91 12.68
CA PRO A 41 -9.56 8.02 14.05
C PRO A 41 -9.41 9.46 14.56
N THR A 42 -10.44 9.98 15.24
CA THR A 42 -10.42 11.29 15.91
C THR A 42 -9.27 11.34 16.92
N PRO A 43 -8.46 12.43 17.02
CA PRO A 43 -8.60 13.74 16.38
C PRO A 43 -7.93 13.88 15.00
N LYS A 44 -7.44 12.80 14.40
CA LYS A 44 -6.66 12.87 13.15
C LYS A 44 -7.56 13.08 11.94
N VAL A 45 -7.12 13.92 11.00
CA VAL A 45 -7.80 14.18 9.73
C VAL A 45 -7.07 13.51 8.55
N PRO A 46 -7.79 13.02 7.54
CA PRO A 46 -7.17 12.50 6.32
C PRO A 46 -6.54 13.65 5.53
N ASN A 47 -5.28 13.47 5.14
CA ASN A 47 -4.55 14.39 4.27
C ASN A 47 -3.72 13.63 3.23
N CYS A 48 -3.38 14.30 2.14
CA CYS A 48 -2.54 13.73 1.09
C CYS A 48 -1.07 14.05 1.37
N VAL A 49 -0.27 13.03 1.67
CA VAL A 49 1.15 13.17 2.03
C VAL A 49 1.97 12.21 1.19
N ASN A 50 2.94 12.75 0.44
CA ASN A 50 3.83 12.00 -0.46
C ASN A 50 3.06 11.12 -1.46
N GLY A 51 1.94 11.62 -2.00
CA GLY A 51 1.14 10.90 -2.99
C GLY A 51 0.19 9.84 -2.42
N PHE A 52 0.07 9.72 -1.09
CA PHE A 52 -0.84 8.77 -0.43
C PHE A 52 -1.67 9.42 0.68
N CYS A 53 -2.89 8.92 0.88
CA CYS A 53 -3.73 9.34 1.98
C CYS A 53 -3.16 8.84 3.31
N LYS A 54 -2.94 9.76 4.24
CA LYS A 54 -2.49 9.48 5.60
C LYS A 54 -3.31 10.26 6.61
N CYS A 55 -3.43 9.73 7.81
CA CYS A 55 -4.02 10.46 8.94
C CYS A 55 -2.97 11.37 9.57
N VAL A 56 -3.20 12.68 9.53
CA VAL A 56 -2.37 13.70 10.18
C VAL A 56 -3.14 14.31 11.35
N ARG A 57 -2.44 14.81 12.35
CA ARG A 57 -3.03 15.36 13.58
C ARG A 57 -3.44 16.81 13.39
#